data_AF-A0A963NU57-F1
#
_entry.id   AF-A0A963NU57-F1
#
_cell.length_a   1.000
_cell.length_b   1.000
_cell.length_c   1.000
_cell.angle_alpha   90.00
_cell.angle_beta   90.00
_cell.angle_gamma   90.00
#
_symmetry.space_group_name_H-M   'P 1'
#
loop_
_entity.id
_entity.type
_entity.pdbx_description
1 polymer ?
#
loop_
_entity_poly.entity_id
_entity_poly.type
_entity_poly.pdbx_seq_one_letter_code
_entity_poly.pdbx_strand_id
1 'polypeptide(L)'
;AIPGIMATRTITHWRERLVTIMIAPLMTCSARLPVYALLIASFIPDRTVGGLFNLQGLVMFALYMGGILGAMAVAAVLKIWRGKVRPSPLLMELPPYRVPSVRNLGLGLYERAAIFLKRVGGIILALTVLLWFLSTYPAPPDGATGPAIQYSMAGQLGRVLEHVFAPLGFNWQISIALVPGMAAREVVVGALGTVYALSATGDDVAAQLGPLIAQQWSLATALSLLVWFVFAPQCLSTLATVRRETNSWGMALLMAAYLFGLAYAASWVTYRLAVSMGGG
;
A
#
# COMPACT_ATOMS: atom_id res chain seq x y z
N ALA A 1 -4.57 6.12 -9.35
CA ALA A 1 -5.85 5.48 -9.02
C ALA A 1 -7.03 6.45 -9.07
N ILE A 2 -7.12 7.46 -8.19
CA ILE A 2 -8.29 8.38 -8.11
C ILE A 2 -8.66 9.01 -9.47
N PRO A 3 -7.73 9.62 -10.24
CA PRO A 3 -8.08 10.17 -11.55
C PRO A 3 -8.55 9.10 -12.54
N GLY A 4 -7.97 7.90 -12.48
CA GLY A 4 -8.38 6.77 -13.31
C GLY A 4 -9.80 6.29 -13.00
N ILE A 5 -10.18 6.25 -11.72
CA ILE A 5 -11.54 5.94 -11.29
C ILE A 5 -12.52 7.02 -11.78
N MET A 6 -12.18 8.31 -11.67
CA MET A 6 -13.02 9.41 -12.16
C MET A 6 -13.14 9.43 -13.69
N ALA A 7 -12.09 9.03 -14.41
CA ALA A 7 -12.10 8.93 -15.87
C ALA A 7 -13.11 7.89 -16.38
N THR A 8 -13.49 6.90 -15.57
CA THR A 8 -14.50 5.89 -15.96
C THR A 8 -15.90 6.46 -16.20
N ARG A 9 -16.16 7.73 -15.85
CA ARG A 9 -17.41 8.43 -16.17
C ARG A 9 -17.67 8.56 -17.67
N THR A 10 -16.63 8.44 -18.51
CA THR A 10 -16.79 8.42 -19.97
C THR A 10 -17.33 7.09 -20.50
N ILE A 11 -17.28 6.03 -19.68
CA ILE A 11 -17.77 4.70 -20.06
C ILE A 11 -19.29 4.64 -19.82
N THR A 12 -20.04 4.55 -20.91
CA THR A 12 -21.51 4.57 -20.91
C THR A 12 -22.12 3.31 -20.28
N HIS A 13 -21.53 2.14 -20.55
CA HIS A 13 -22.03 0.87 -20.03
C HIS A 13 -21.63 0.66 -18.57
N TRP A 14 -22.64 0.56 -17.68
CA TRP A 14 -22.44 0.45 -16.23
C TRP A 14 -21.58 -0.73 -15.79
N ARG A 15 -21.71 -1.91 -16.44
CA ARG A 15 -20.89 -3.10 -16.14
C ARG A 15 -19.42 -2.87 -16.48
N GLU A 16 -19.17 -2.08 -17.52
CA GLU A 16 -17.85 -1.78 -18.06
C GLU A 16 -17.14 -0.72 -17.23
N ARG A 17 -17.91 0.30 -16.84
CA ARG A 17 -17.52 1.29 -15.85
C ARG A 17 -17.15 0.62 -14.53
N LEU A 18 -17.98 -0.29 -14.00
CA LEU A 18 -17.69 -1.00 -12.75
C LEU A 18 -16.42 -1.83 -12.82
N VAL A 19 -16.22 -2.63 -13.87
CA VAL A 19 -15.00 -3.44 -14.01
C VAL A 19 -13.76 -2.54 -14.06
N THR A 20 -13.83 -1.44 -14.78
CA THR A 20 -12.73 -0.47 -14.86
C THR A 20 -12.46 0.19 -13.51
N ILE A 21 -13.51 0.55 -12.76
CA ILE A 21 -13.39 1.08 -11.38
C ILE A 21 -12.74 0.04 -10.47
N MET A 22 -13.12 -1.24 -10.60
CA MET A 22 -12.57 -2.32 -9.78
C MET A 22 -11.11 -2.63 -10.14
N ILE A 23 -10.68 -2.49 -11.40
CA ILE A 23 -9.29 -2.79 -11.83
C ILE A 23 -8.34 -1.60 -11.59
N ALA A 24 -8.80 -0.36 -11.71
CA ALA A 24 -7.95 0.83 -11.56
C ALA A 24 -7.10 0.87 -10.26
N PRO A 25 -7.57 0.31 -9.13
CA PRO A 25 -6.79 0.14 -7.91
C PRO A 25 -5.61 -0.85 -7.96
N LEU A 26 -5.55 -1.76 -8.93
CA LEU A 26 -4.45 -2.71 -9.07
C LEU A 26 -3.20 -2.05 -9.70
N MET A 27 -3.37 -0.89 -10.32
CA MET A 27 -2.26 -0.09 -10.84
C MET A 27 -1.42 0.49 -9.69
N THR A 28 -0.11 0.34 -9.81
CA THR A 28 0.87 0.90 -8.86
C THR A 28 0.77 2.41 -8.80
N CYS A 29 0.63 2.96 -7.59
CA CYS A 29 0.69 4.40 -7.35
C CYS A 29 2.09 4.81 -6.88
N SER A 30 2.52 6.02 -7.25
CA SER A 30 3.81 6.60 -6.86
C SER A 30 4.02 6.61 -5.34
N ALA A 31 2.96 6.72 -4.55
CA ALA A 31 3.01 6.66 -3.09
C ALA A 31 3.52 5.32 -2.51
N ARG A 32 3.71 4.27 -3.33
CA ARG A 32 4.34 2.99 -2.92
C ARG A 32 5.87 3.01 -3.01
N LEU A 33 6.43 3.96 -3.76
CA LEU A 33 7.87 4.02 -4.02
C LEU A 33 8.72 4.10 -2.74
N PRO A 34 8.36 4.87 -1.70
CA PRO A 34 9.19 4.93 -0.49
C PRO A 34 9.29 3.59 0.23
N VAL A 35 8.21 2.82 0.27
CA VAL A 35 8.18 1.49 0.91
C VAL A 35 9.01 0.49 0.11
N TYR A 36 8.87 0.50 -1.22
CA TYR A 36 9.67 -0.36 -2.09
C TYR A 36 11.16 -0.01 -2.00
N ALA A 37 11.51 1.27 -2.02
CA ALA A 37 12.89 1.71 -1.88
C ALA A 37 13.49 1.24 -0.55
N LEU A 38 12.78 1.42 0.57
CA LEU A 38 13.24 0.97 1.89
C LEU A 38 13.48 -0.55 1.92
N LEU A 39 12.49 -1.34 1.50
CA LEU A 39 12.58 -2.81 1.58
C LEU A 39 13.61 -3.37 0.59
N ILE A 40 13.65 -2.87 -0.64
CA ILE A 40 14.64 -3.30 -1.64
C ILE A 40 16.04 -2.94 -1.18
N ALA A 41 16.28 -1.72 -0.69
CA ALA A 41 17.59 -1.31 -0.20
C ALA A 41 18.05 -2.11 1.03
N SER A 42 17.11 -2.58 1.87
CA SER A 42 17.45 -3.31 3.10
C SER A 42 17.75 -4.80 2.84
N PHE A 43 17.07 -5.44 1.89
CA PHE A 43 17.16 -6.89 1.69
C PHE A 43 17.88 -7.32 0.41
N ILE A 44 17.95 -6.46 -0.59
CA ILE A 44 18.49 -6.82 -1.91
C ILE A 44 19.87 -6.18 -2.05
N PRO A 45 20.94 -6.98 -2.14
CA PRO A 45 22.28 -6.46 -2.23
C PRO A 45 22.45 -5.68 -3.53
N ASP A 46 23.20 -4.58 -3.47
CA ASP A 46 23.56 -3.77 -4.63
C ASP A 46 24.59 -4.52 -5.48
N ARG A 47 24.09 -5.42 -6.34
CA ARG A 47 24.91 -6.19 -7.28
C ARG A 47 24.50 -5.85 -8.70
N THR A 48 25.49 -5.62 -9.55
CA THR A 48 25.29 -5.46 -10.99
C THR A 48 25.16 -6.84 -11.63
N VAL A 49 24.03 -7.09 -12.26
CA VAL A 49 23.77 -8.28 -13.08
C VAL A 49 24.18 -7.93 -14.52
N GLY A 50 25.18 -8.64 -15.04
CA GLY A 50 25.64 -8.48 -16.44
C GLY A 50 26.32 -7.14 -16.76
N GLY A 51 26.88 -6.44 -15.76
CA GLY A 51 27.65 -5.20 -15.94
C GLY A 51 26.84 -3.94 -16.26
N LEU A 52 25.54 -4.06 -16.57
CA LEU A 52 24.67 -2.95 -16.98
C LEU A 52 23.45 -2.75 -16.07
N PHE A 53 22.92 -3.81 -15.44
CA PHE A 53 21.66 -3.73 -14.69
C PHE A 53 21.89 -3.91 -13.19
N ASN A 54 21.31 -3.02 -12.38
CA ASN A 54 21.31 -3.15 -10.93
C ASN A 54 20.20 -4.14 -10.49
N LEU A 55 20.52 -5.10 -9.62
CA LEU A 55 19.57 -6.07 -9.07
C LEU A 55 18.37 -5.39 -8.39
N GLN A 56 18.59 -4.29 -7.68
CA GLN A 56 17.51 -3.51 -7.03
C GLN A 56 16.53 -2.94 -8.05
N GLY A 57 17.07 -2.40 -9.16
CA GLY A 57 16.27 -1.89 -10.27
C GLY A 57 15.47 -3.00 -10.97
N LEU A 58 16.07 -4.17 -11.14
CA LEU A 58 15.41 -5.34 -11.74
C LEU A 58 14.25 -5.82 -10.87
N VAL A 59 14.43 -5.88 -9.54
CA VAL A 59 13.34 -6.26 -8.63
C VAL A 59 12.22 -5.21 -8.64
N MET A 60 12.56 -3.92 -8.65
CA MET A 60 11.53 -2.88 -8.78
C MET A 60 10.76 -3.01 -10.10
N PHE A 61 11.45 -3.27 -11.21
CA PHE A 61 10.81 -3.52 -12.49
C PHE A 61 9.90 -4.76 -12.46
N ALA A 62 10.38 -5.87 -11.88
CA ALA A 62 9.61 -7.10 -11.72
C ALA A 62 8.33 -6.89 -10.89
N LEU A 63 8.40 -6.11 -9.80
CA LEU A 63 7.23 -5.77 -8.98
C LEU A 63 6.20 -4.94 -9.77
N TYR A 64 6.66 -3.97 -10.57
CA TYR A 64 5.77 -3.18 -11.43
C TYR A 64 5.11 -4.03 -12.52
N MET A 65 5.88 -4.91 -13.16
CA MET A 65 5.33 -5.88 -14.11
C MET A 65 4.34 -6.84 -13.45
N GLY A 66 4.65 -7.34 -12.25
CA GLY A 66 3.76 -8.19 -11.47
C GLY A 66 2.40 -7.52 -11.18
N GLY A 67 2.41 -6.22 -10.85
CA GLY A 67 1.18 -5.44 -10.67
C GLY A 67 0.34 -5.33 -11.95
N ILE A 68 0.99 -5.07 -13.09
CA ILE A 68 0.32 -4.96 -14.40
C ILE A 68 -0.24 -6.31 -14.85
N LEU A 69 0.54 -7.39 -14.74
CA LEU A 69 0.11 -8.75 -15.04
C LEU A 69 -1.04 -9.17 -14.13
N GLY A 70 -0.96 -8.86 -12.85
CA GLY A 70 -2.03 -9.11 -11.89
C GLY A 70 -3.32 -8.35 -12.23
N ALA A 71 -3.21 -7.09 -12.64
CA ALA A 71 -4.36 -6.31 -13.12
C ALA A 71 -5.01 -6.94 -14.36
N MET A 72 -4.20 -7.40 -15.32
CA MET A 72 -4.69 -8.10 -16.51
C MET A 72 -5.34 -9.45 -16.19
N ALA A 73 -4.78 -10.22 -15.26
CA ALA A 73 -5.34 -11.47 -14.80
C ALA A 73 -6.72 -11.26 -14.15
N VAL A 74 -6.84 -10.29 -13.24
CA VAL A 74 -8.12 -9.93 -12.63
C VAL A 74 -9.12 -9.43 -13.67
N ALA A 75 -8.67 -8.63 -14.64
CA ALA A 75 -9.51 -8.18 -15.75
C ALA A 75 -10.04 -9.35 -16.60
N ALA A 76 -9.19 -10.34 -16.89
CA ALA A 76 -9.58 -11.54 -17.62
C ALA A 76 -10.63 -12.36 -16.84
N VAL A 77 -10.42 -12.55 -15.53
CA VAL A 77 -11.40 -13.24 -14.66
C VAL A 77 -12.74 -12.51 -14.64
N LEU A 78 -12.73 -11.19 -14.44
CA LEU A 78 -13.96 -10.37 -14.44
C LEU A 78 -14.65 -10.36 -15.81
N LYS A 79 -13.91 -10.51 -16.91
CA LYS A 79 -14.46 -10.60 -18.27
C LYS A 79 -15.23 -11.90 -18.48
N ILE A 80 -14.76 -13.03 -17.94
CA ILE A 80 -15.42 -14.33 -18.07
C ILE A 80 -16.85 -14.30 -17.49
N TRP A 81 -17.07 -13.53 -16.43
CA TRP A 81 -18.37 -13.41 -15.76
C TRP A 81 -19.36 -12.46 -16.47
N ARG A 82 -18.93 -11.69 -17.48
CA ARG A 82 -19.70 -10.53 -17.98
C ARG A 82 -20.48 -10.74 -19.27
N GLY A 83 -20.26 -11.84 -20.01
CA GLY A 83 -20.87 -12.05 -21.32
C GLY A 83 -20.41 -11.05 -22.39
N LYS A 84 -20.84 -11.22 -23.64
CA LYS A 84 -20.44 -10.36 -24.78
C LYS A 84 -21.08 -8.97 -24.64
N VAL A 85 -20.28 -7.94 -24.38
CA VAL A 85 -20.72 -6.54 -24.34
C VAL A 85 -20.40 -5.88 -25.68
N ARG A 86 -21.35 -5.11 -26.22
CA ARG A 86 -21.21 -4.40 -27.49
C ARG A 86 -20.14 -3.32 -27.33
N PRO A 87 -19.20 -3.18 -28.27
CA PRO A 87 -18.24 -2.08 -28.25
C PRO A 87 -18.99 -0.74 -28.23
N SER A 88 -18.80 0.05 -27.18
CA SER A 88 -19.19 1.46 -27.15
C SER A 88 -18.24 2.21 -28.10
N PRO A 89 -18.72 2.86 -29.18
CA PRO A 89 -17.86 3.68 -30.02
C PRO A 89 -17.30 4.82 -29.16
N LEU A 90 -16.00 4.75 -28.86
CA LEU A 90 -15.25 5.83 -28.23
C LEU A 90 -15.08 6.94 -29.27
N LEU A 91 -16.06 7.84 -29.34
CA LEU A 91 -15.89 9.10 -30.06
C LEU A 91 -15.07 10.02 -29.17
N MET A 92 -13.75 9.84 -29.17
CA MET A 92 -12.83 10.69 -28.43
C MET A 92 -12.41 11.82 -29.37
N GLU A 93 -13.27 12.84 -29.48
CA GLU A 93 -12.87 14.09 -30.13
C GLU A 93 -11.72 14.68 -29.32
N LEU A 94 -10.56 14.85 -29.96
CA LEU A 94 -9.40 15.44 -29.31
C LEU A 94 -9.74 16.89 -28.93
N PRO A 95 -9.83 17.23 -27.63
CA PRO A 95 -10.09 18.61 -27.25
C PRO A 95 -8.92 19.48 -27.76
N PRO A 96 -9.20 20.72 -28.20
CA PRO A 96 -8.15 21.62 -28.66
C PRO A 96 -7.12 21.82 -27.54
N TYR A 97 -5.86 21.44 -27.82
CA TYR A 97 -4.76 21.56 -26.87
C TYR A 97 -4.45 23.04 -26.66
N ARG A 98 -4.88 23.60 -25.54
CA ARG A 98 -4.60 24.98 -25.16
C ARG A 98 -3.40 24.99 -24.22
N VAL A 99 -2.40 25.80 -24.53
CA VAL A 99 -1.27 26.01 -23.64
C VAL A 99 -1.75 26.64 -22.32
N PRO A 100 -1.51 26.01 -21.16
CA PRO A 100 -1.97 26.53 -19.89
C PRO A 100 -1.20 27.80 -19.54
N SER A 101 -1.88 28.82 -19.01
CA SER A 101 -1.19 29.99 -18.47
C SER A 101 -0.45 29.59 -17.18
N VAL A 102 0.84 29.94 -17.10
CA VAL A 102 1.72 29.58 -15.96
C VAL A 102 1.15 30.06 -14.63
N ARG A 103 0.49 31.23 -14.62
CA ARG A 103 -0.19 31.77 -13.44
C ARG A 103 -1.35 30.89 -12.97
N ASN A 104 -2.21 30.42 -13.88
CA ASN A 104 -3.33 29.57 -13.51
C ASN A 104 -2.87 28.18 -13.10
N LEU A 105 -1.79 27.67 -13.72
CA LEU A 105 -1.15 26.43 -13.29
C LEU A 105 -0.62 26.58 -11.85
N GLY A 106 0.09 27.66 -11.54
CA GLY A 106 0.61 27.93 -10.20
C GLY A 106 -0.50 28.07 -9.14
N LEU A 107 -1.55 28.84 -9.44
CA LEU A 107 -2.71 28.98 -8.56
C LEU A 107 -3.44 27.66 -8.36
N GLY A 108 -3.65 26.89 -9.43
CA GLY A 108 -4.28 25.57 -9.35
C GLY A 108 -3.46 24.58 -8.54
N LEU A 109 -2.13 24.57 -8.71
CA LEU A 109 -1.24 23.75 -7.89
C LEU A 109 -1.29 24.16 -6.42
N TYR A 110 -1.26 25.46 -6.12
CA TYR A 110 -1.37 25.98 -4.76
C TYR A 110 -2.69 25.59 -4.09
N GLU A 111 -3.81 25.75 -4.80
CA GLU A 111 -5.13 25.39 -4.27
C GLU A 111 -5.26 23.89 -4.02
N ARG A 112 -4.75 23.05 -4.93
CA ARG A 112 -4.69 21.59 -4.75
C ARG A 112 -3.80 21.21 -3.55
N ALA A 113 -2.64 21.84 -3.40
CA ALA A 113 -1.74 21.64 -2.27
C ALA A 113 -2.39 22.06 -0.94
N ALA A 114 -3.05 23.22 -0.91
CA ALA A 114 -3.77 23.71 0.26
C ALA A 114 -4.95 22.79 0.65
N ILE A 115 -5.71 22.29 -0.32
CA ILE A 115 -6.79 21.31 -0.09
C ILE A 115 -6.20 20.01 0.48
N PHE A 116 -5.08 19.52 -0.06
CA PHE A 116 -4.41 18.34 0.45
C PHE A 116 -3.96 18.55 1.90
N LEU A 117 -3.30 19.66 2.20
CA LEU A 117 -2.81 19.95 3.55
C LEU A 117 -3.96 20.09 4.57
N LYS A 118 -5.03 20.80 4.22
CA LYS A 118 -6.19 20.99 5.11
C LYS A 118 -7.02 19.72 5.31
N ARG A 119 -7.23 18.90 4.27
CA ARG A 119 -8.10 17.71 4.37
C ARG A 119 -7.35 16.44 4.74
N VAL A 120 -6.21 16.18 4.09
CA VAL A 120 -5.45 14.93 4.28
C VAL A 120 -4.46 15.09 5.44
N GLY A 121 -3.80 16.26 5.55
CA GLY A 121 -2.87 16.54 6.64
C GLY A 121 -3.50 16.38 8.03
N GLY A 122 -4.72 16.89 8.22
CA GLY A 122 -5.47 16.71 9.48
C GLY A 122 -5.75 15.25 9.81
N ILE A 123 -6.08 14.41 8.82
CA ILE A 123 -6.32 12.97 9.02
C ILE A 123 -5.01 12.25 9.38
N ILE A 124 -3.91 12.54 8.67
CA ILE A 124 -2.61 11.92 8.94
C ILE A 124 -2.10 12.30 10.33
N LEU A 125 -2.19 13.58 10.71
CA LEU A 125 -1.78 14.05 12.02
C LEU A 125 -2.61 13.41 13.13
N ALA A 126 -3.94 13.36 12.98
CA ALA A 126 -4.81 12.70 13.93
C ALA A 126 -4.48 11.20 14.08
N LEU A 127 -4.24 10.49 12.98
CA LEU A 127 -3.84 9.08 13.02
C LEU A 127 -2.48 8.87 13.65
N THR A 128 -1.52 9.76 13.40
CA THR A 128 -0.16 9.67 13.97
C THR A 128 -0.18 9.92 15.48
N VAL A 129 -0.92 10.93 15.93
CA VAL A 129 -1.11 11.21 17.37
C VAL A 129 -1.86 10.07 18.04
N LEU A 130 -2.91 9.53 17.39
CA LEU A 130 -3.65 8.38 17.90
C LEU A 130 -2.76 7.15 18.00
N LEU A 131 -1.95 6.85 16.99
CA LEU A 131 -1.01 5.72 17.00
C LEU A 131 0.03 5.89 18.09
N TRP A 132 0.60 7.09 18.24
CA TRP A 132 1.55 7.40 19.30
C TRP A 132 0.93 7.22 20.70
N PHE A 133 -0.31 7.66 20.87
CA PHE A 133 -1.04 7.48 22.12
C PHE A 133 -1.30 5.99 22.40
N LEU A 134 -1.80 5.23 21.41
CA LEU A 134 -2.01 3.79 21.53
C LEU A 134 -0.71 3.00 21.73
N SER A 135 0.42 3.48 21.20
CA SER A 135 1.74 2.83 21.37
C SER A 135 2.40 3.14 22.70
N THR A 136 1.97 4.20 23.38
CA THR A 136 2.52 4.65 24.66
C THR A 136 1.66 4.18 25.84
N TYR A 137 0.35 4.00 25.63
CA TYR A 137 -0.60 3.68 26.69
C TYR A 137 -1.25 2.31 26.50
N PRO A 138 -1.44 1.49 27.56
CA PRO A 138 -0.98 1.68 28.94
C PRO A 138 0.54 1.48 29.10
N ALA A 139 1.11 2.16 30.09
CA ALA A 139 2.51 1.98 30.48
C ALA A 139 2.75 0.54 30.98
N PRO A 140 3.96 -0.02 30.79
CA PRO A 140 4.28 -1.36 31.25
C PRO A 140 4.12 -1.46 32.78
N PRO A 141 3.58 -2.56 33.32
CA PRO A 141 3.51 -2.78 34.77
C PRO A 141 4.91 -2.89 35.39
N ASP A 142 5.05 -2.46 36.65
CA ASP A 142 6.32 -2.51 37.39
C ASP A 142 6.84 -3.95 37.44
N GLY A 143 7.94 -4.24 36.72
CA GLY A 143 8.52 -5.58 36.59
C GLY A 143 8.39 -6.26 35.22
N ALA A 144 7.89 -5.54 34.20
CA ALA A 144 7.84 -6.04 32.82
C ALA A 144 9.23 -6.40 32.25
N THR A 145 9.38 -7.64 31.76
CA THR A 145 10.63 -8.16 31.18
C THR A 145 10.79 -7.86 29.68
N GLY A 146 9.74 -7.35 29.02
CA GLY A 146 9.72 -7.04 27.59
C GLY A 146 9.69 -5.53 27.28
N PRO A 147 9.95 -5.12 26.02
CA PRO A 147 9.84 -3.73 25.58
C PRO A 147 8.48 -3.10 25.93
N ALA A 148 8.48 -1.86 26.43
CA ALA A 148 7.30 -1.15 26.91
C ALA A 148 6.13 -1.15 25.91
N ILE A 149 6.45 -1.06 24.61
CA ILE A 149 5.47 -1.07 23.52
C ILE A 149 4.65 -2.37 23.43
N GLN A 150 5.14 -3.51 23.92
CA GLN A 150 4.41 -4.78 23.88
C GLN A 150 3.19 -4.78 24.81
N TYR A 151 3.21 -3.96 25.85
CA TYR A 151 2.13 -3.82 26.82
C TYR A 151 1.10 -2.75 26.42
N SER A 152 1.50 -1.85 25.52
CA SER A 152 0.63 -0.81 24.97
C SER A 152 -0.57 -1.39 24.20
N MET A 153 -1.65 -0.61 24.06
CA MET A 153 -2.82 -1.03 23.28
C MET A 153 -2.44 -1.34 21.83
N ALA A 154 -1.48 -0.60 21.25
CA ALA A 154 -0.97 -0.88 19.91
C ALA A 154 -0.24 -2.23 19.85
N GLY A 155 0.55 -2.58 20.86
CA GLY A 155 1.23 -3.86 20.96
C GLY A 155 0.25 -5.03 21.11
N GLN A 156 -0.77 -4.87 21.96
CA GLN A 156 -1.82 -5.87 22.15
C GLN A 156 -2.64 -6.08 20.88
N LEU A 157 -3.08 -4.99 20.23
CA LEU A 157 -3.79 -5.04 18.96
C LEU A 157 -2.90 -5.67 17.88
N GLY A 158 -1.61 -5.30 17.84
CA GLY A 158 -0.62 -5.84 16.93
C GLY A 158 -0.46 -7.35 17.03
N ARG A 159 -0.48 -7.92 18.25
CA ARG A 159 -0.45 -9.37 18.48
C ARG A 159 -1.73 -10.08 18.06
N VAL A 160 -2.88 -9.44 18.23
CA VAL A 160 -4.16 -9.98 17.71
C VAL A 160 -4.13 -10.01 16.18
N LEU A 161 -3.66 -8.92 15.55
CA LEU A 161 -3.48 -8.88 14.10
C LEU A 161 -2.42 -9.88 13.65
N GLU A 162 -1.33 -10.06 14.40
CA GLU A 162 -0.27 -11.03 14.10
C GLU A 162 -0.85 -12.44 13.91
N HIS A 163 -1.87 -12.86 14.66
CA HIS A 163 -2.47 -14.18 14.44
C HIS A 163 -3.04 -14.36 13.01
N VAL A 164 -3.57 -13.28 12.44
CA VAL A 164 -4.10 -13.26 11.06
C VAL A 164 -2.96 -13.22 10.04
N PHE A 165 -1.89 -12.49 10.34
CA PHE A 165 -0.79 -12.22 9.40
C PHE A 165 0.46 -13.13 9.59
N ALA A 166 0.53 -13.93 10.65
CA ALA A 166 1.61 -14.87 10.92
C ALA A 166 1.83 -15.89 9.78
N PRO A 167 0.78 -16.40 9.10
CA PRO A 167 0.96 -17.28 7.94
C PRO A 167 1.71 -16.62 6.76
N LEU A 168 1.81 -15.29 6.75
CA LEU A 168 2.52 -14.50 5.74
C LEU A 168 3.96 -14.17 6.15
N GLY A 169 4.37 -14.59 7.36
CA GLY A 169 5.65 -14.25 7.96
C GLY A 169 5.73 -12.82 8.51
N PHE A 170 4.59 -12.17 8.78
CA PHE A 170 4.56 -10.82 9.34
C PHE A 170 4.55 -10.86 10.86
N ASN A 171 5.49 -10.13 11.47
CA ASN A 171 5.53 -9.93 12.91
C ASN A 171 4.48 -8.90 13.36
N TRP A 172 4.28 -8.77 14.67
CA TRP A 172 3.38 -7.75 15.24
C TRP A 172 3.75 -6.31 14.83
N GLN A 173 5.04 -5.97 14.66
CA GLN A 173 5.47 -4.63 14.23
C GLN A 173 4.99 -4.29 12.82
N ILE A 174 5.06 -5.27 11.90
CA ILE A 174 4.56 -5.11 10.54
C ILE A 174 3.04 -4.99 10.59
N SER A 175 2.38 -5.87 11.35
CA SER A 175 0.93 -5.95 11.46
C SER A 175 0.31 -4.65 11.99
N ILE A 176 0.92 -4.02 13.01
CA ILE A 176 0.45 -2.74 13.55
C ILE A 176 0.75 -1.58 12.59
N ALA A 177 1.88 -1.60 11.87
CA ALA A 177 2.24 -0.57 10.90
C ALA A 177 1.39 -0.62 9.61
N LEU A 178 0.80 -1.76 9.28
CA LEU A 178 -0.14 -1.89 8.17
C LEU A 178 -1.44 -1.10 8.40
N VAL A 179 -1.89 -0.93 9.65
CA VAL A 179 -3.13 -0.22 10.00
C VAL A 179 -3.12 1.25 9.55
N PRO A 180 -2.16 2.10 9.97
CA PRO A 180 -2.04 3.47 9.43
C PRO A 180 -1.69 3.45 7.93
N GLY A 181 -1.02 2.40 7.46
CA GLY A 181 -0.74 2.17 6.04
C GLY A 181 -1.98 2.06 5.14
N MET A 182 -3.08 1.53 5.69
CA MET A 182 -4.36 1.49 4.99
C MET A 182 -4.99 2.88 4.86
N ALA A 183 -4.65 3.83 5.73
CA ALA A 183 -5.07 5.22 5.59
C ALA A 183 -4.23 5.95 4.54
N ALA A 184 -2.91 5.86 4.64
CA ALA A 184 -1.95 6.43 3.69
C ALA A 184 -0.70 5.54 3.62
N ARG A 185 -0.28 5.17 2.41
CA ARG A 185 0.74 4.13 2.21
C ARG A 185 2.14 4.61 2.58
N GLU A 186 2.40 5.88 2.32
CA GLU A 186 3.62 6.59 2.68
C GLU A 186 3.81 6.69 4.21
N VAL A 187 2.73 6.57 5.00
CA VAL A 187 2.79 6.62 6.47
C VAL A 187 3.32 5.32 7.07
N VAL A 188 3.32 4.20 6.32
CA VAL A 188 3.85 2.91 6.82
C VAL A 188 5.30 3.03 7.26
N VAL A 189 6.14 3.69 6.46
CA VAL A 189 7.57 3.84 6.79
C VAL A 189 7.72 4.66 8.08
N GLY A 190 6.92 5.72 8.23
CA GLY A 190 6.87 6.51 9.46
C GLY A 190 6.38 5.69 10.67
N ALA A 191 5.33 4.89 10.49
CA ALA A 191 4.77 4.04 11.55
C ALA A 191 5.72 2.90 11.97
N LEU A 192 6.44 2.29 11.02
CA LEU A 192 7.52 1.36 11.33
C LEU A 192 8.62 2.10 12.11
N GLY A 193 8.99 3.30 11.67
CA GLY A 193 9.95 4.15 12.37
C GLY A 193 9.57 4.42 13.82
N THR A 194 8.32 4.80 14.10
CA THR A 194 7.86 5.06 15.47
C THR A 194 7.79 3.79 16.32
N VAL A 195 7.33 2.67 15.76
CA VAL A 195 7.25 1.39 16.50
C VAL A 195 8.64 0.87 16.84
N TYR A 196 9.59 0.94 15.91
CA TYR A 196 10.97 0.53 16.16
C TYR A 196 11.69 1.51 17.10
N ALA A 197 11.39 2.81 17.04
CA ALA A 197 11.95 3.82 17.94
C ALA A 197 11.55 3.58 19.39
N LEU A 198 10.29 3.21 19.62
CA LEU A 198 9.78 2.88 20.94
C LEU A 198 10.21 1.48 21.41
N SER A 199 10.69 0.63 20.50
CA SER A 199 11.20 -0.71 20.82
C SER A 199 12.69 -0.73 21.13
N ALA A 200 13.46 0.23 20.62
CA ALA A 200 14.90 0.35 20.80
C ALA A 200 15.24 1.46 21.82
N THR A 201 16.06 1.16 22.82
CA THR A 201 16.50 2.09 23.86
C THR A 201 17.61 3.04 23.37
N GLY A 202 17.46 3.67 22.19
CA GLY A 202 18.47 4.57 21.61
C GLY A 202 17.91 5.59 20.61
N ASP A 203 18.42 6.82 20.69
CA ASP A 203 17.86 8.03 20.07
C ASP A 203 17.93 8.16 18.53
N ASP A 204 18.42 7.16 17.78
CA ASP A 204 18.86 7.38 16.38
C ASP A 204 18.23 6.43 15.35
N VAL A 205 16.90 6.43 15.28
CA VAL A 205 16.12 5.34 14.68
C VAL A 205 15.91 5.52 13.17
N ALA A 206 15.84 6.76 12.68
CA ALA A 206 15.52 7.02 11.27
C ALA A 206 16.62 6.54 10.30
N ALA A 207 17.90 6.60 10.71
CA ALA A 207 19.03 6.12 9.91
C ALA A 207 19.33 4.62 10.08
N GLN A 208 18.78 3.98 11.12
CA GLN A 208 19.11 2.59 11.49
C GLN A 208 18.01 1.57 11.14
N LEU A 209 16.84 2.03 10.65
CA LEU A 209 15.72 1.14 10.29
C LEU A 209 16.11 0.06 9.28
N GLY A 210 16.84 0.42 8.23
CA GLY A 210 17.22 -0.54 7.18
C GLY A 210 18.06 -1.71 7.71
N PRO A 211 19.21 -1.43 8.37
CA PRO A 211 20.04 -2.47 8.99
C PRO A 211 19.31 -3.30 10.07
N LEU A 212 18.48 -2.68 10.91
CA LEU A 212 17.71 -3.38 11.94
C LEU A 212 16.68 -4.33 11.34
N ILE A 213 15.98 -3.89 10.30
CA ILE A 213 15.00 -4.68 9.56
C ILE A 213 15.68 -5.85 8.84
N ALA A 214 16.85 -5.63 8.24
CA ALA A 214 17.62 -6.65 7.53
C ALA A 214 18.14 -7.77 8.46
N GLN A 215 18.40 -7.47 9.74
CA GLN A 215 18.82 -8.46 10.73
C GLN A 215 17.66 -9.20 11.40
N GLN A 216 16.50 -8.55 11.54
CA GLN A 216 15.36 -9.14 12.27
C GLN A 216 14.37 -9.90 11.37
N TRP A 217 14.32 -9.61 10.07
CA TRP A 217 13.34 -10.24 9.17
C TRP A 217 14.02 -11.19 8.18
N SER A 218 13.30 -12.24 7.81
CA SER A 218 13.71 -13.12 6.72
C SER A 218 13.52 -12.44 5.35
N LEU A 219 14.29 -12.87 4.35
CA LEU A 219 14.09 -12.45 2.96
C LEU A 219 12.66 -12.82 2.48
N ALA A 220 12.14 -13.97 2.92
CA ALA A 220 10.78 -14.40 2.63
C ALA A 220 9.72 -13.40 3.14
N THR A 221 9.89 -12.86 4.36
CA THR A 221 9.03 -11.82 4.93
C THR A 221 9.11 -10.52 4.11
N ALA A 222 10.30 -10.13 3.66
CA ALA A 222 10.47 -8.94 2.84
C ALA A 222 9.77 -9.06 1.48
N LEU A 223 9.92 -10.20 0.81
CA LEU A 223 9.28 -10.49 -0.48
C LEU A 223 7.75 -10.59 -0.33
N SER A 224 7.25 -11.24 0.72
CA SER A 224 5.81 -11.30 0.98
C SER A 224 5.23 -9.92 1.27
N LEU A 225 5.95 -9.05 1.99
CA LEU A 225 5.54 -7.68 2.25
C LEU A 225 5.56 -6.82 0.97
N LEU A 226 6.56 -7.00 0.09
CA LEU A 226 6.58 -6.31 -1.21
C LEU A 226 5.35 -6.68 -2.06
N VAL A 227 5.03 -7.97 -2.15
CA VAL A 227 3.85 -8.46 -2.88
C VAL A 227 2.55 -8.00 -2.21
N TRP A 228 2.51 -7.97 -0.89
CA TRP A 228 1.41 -7.35 -0.15
C TRP A 228 1.20 -5.92 -0.64
N PHE A 229 2.22 -5.07 -0.69
CA PHE A 229 2.08 -3.69 -1.16
C PHE A 229 1.71 -3.56 -2.65
N VAL A 230 2.01 -4.56 -3.50
CA VAL A 230 1.55 -4.59 -4.91
C VAL A 230 0.03 -4.68 -4.98
N PHE A 231 -0.59 -5.56 -4.18
CA PHE A 231 -2.02 -5.86 -4.27
C PHE A 231 -2.88 -5.26 -3.16
N ALA A 232 -2.26 -4.82 -2.08
CA ALA A 232 -2.90 -4.38 -0.85
C ALA A 232 -3.99 -3.34 -1.12
N PRO A 233 -5.01 -3.28 -0.26
CA PRO A 233 -6.10 -2.32 -0.39
C PRO A 233 -5.58 -0.91 -0.58
N GLN A 234 -6.29 -0.15 -1.42
CA GLN A 234 -5.95 1.24 -1.65
C GLN A 234 -6.46 2.12 -0.51
N CYS A 235 -5.79 3.27 -0.35
CA CYS A 235 -6.00 4.20 0.75
C CYS A 235 -7.47 4.65 0.90
N LEU A 236 -7.87 5.12 2.09
CA LEU A 236 -9.25 5.55 2.40
C LEU A 236 -9.85 6.50 1.34
N SER A 237 -9.02 7.36 0.74
CA SER A 237 -9.43 8.29 -0.31
C SER A 237 -9.94 7.59 -1.58
N THR A 238 -9.40 6.42 -1.91
CA THR A 238 -9.84 5.61 -3.05
C THR A 238 -11.17 4.94 -2.77
N LEU A 239 -11.36 4.35 -1.58
CA LEU A 239 -12.64 3.77 -1.16
C LEU A 239 -13.74 4.83 -1.12
N ALA A 240 -13.42 6.04 -0.63
CA ALA A 240 -14.34 7.17 -0.64
C ALA A 240 -14.70 7.60 -2.07
N THR A 241 -13.74 7.58 -3.01
CA THR A 241 -13.99 7.89 -4.42
C THR A 241 -14.85 6.81 -5.07
N VAL A 242 -14.57 5.54 -4.83
CA VAL A 242 -15.35 4.42 -5.36
C VAL A 242 -16.78 4.48 -4.85
N ARG A 243 -16.97 4.72 -3.54
CA ARG A 243 -18.31 4.96 -2.98
C ARG A 243 -19.04 6.09 -3.71
N ARG A 244 -18.36 7.22 -3.97
CA ARG A 244 -18.96 8.36 -4.69
C ARG A 244 -19.32 8.03 -6.14
N GLU A 245 -18.50 7.21 -6.82
CA GLU A 245 -18.75 6.84 -8.22
C GLU A 245 -19.80 5.73 -8.39
N THR A 246 -19.88 4.78 -7.46
CA THR A 246 -20.81 3.64 -7.51
C THR A 246 -22.09 3.87 -6.70
N ASN A 247 -22.14 4.94 -5.89
CA ASN A 247 -23.21 5.26 -4.96
C ASN A 247 -23.58 4.11 -3.98
N SER A 248 -22.64 3.19 -3.71
CA SER A 248 -22.89 2.04 -2.84
C SER A 248 -21.67 1.72 -1.97
N TRP A 249 -21.90 1.62 -0.65
CA TRP A 249 -20.90 1.10 0.29
C TRP A 249 -20.61 -0.38 0.06
N GLY A 250 -21.61 -1.15 -0.37
CA GLY A 250 -21.43 -2.57 -0.67
C GLY A 250 -20.36 -2.79 -1.73
N MET A 251 -20.33 -1.96 -2.78
CA MET A 251 -19.31 -2.05 -3.83
C MET A 251 -17.93 -1.61 -3.35
N ALA A 252 -17.84 -0.58 -2.52
CA ALA A 252 -16.56 -0.15 -1.94
C ALA A 252 -16.00 -1.22 -0.98
N LEU A 253 -16.84 -1.85 -0.16
CA LEU A 253 -16.44 -2.95 0.73
C LEU A 253 -16.11 -4.22 -0.04
N LEU A 254 -16.87 -4.56 -1.09
CA LEU A 254 -16.53 -5.66 -2.00
C LEU A 254 -15.16 -5.43 -2.64
N MET A 255 -14.88 -4.19 -3.05
CA MET A 255 -13.57 -3.81 -3.58
C MET A 255 -12.45 -4.00 -2.55
N ALA A 256 -12.66 -3.52 -1.33
CA ALA A 256 -11.71 -3.69 -0.24
C ALA A 256 -11.47 -5.17 0.07
N ALA A 257 -12.54 -5.96 0.19
CA ALA A 257 -12.49 -7.37 0.54
C ALA A 257 -11.76 -8.19 -0.53
N TYR A 258 -12.07 -7.99 -1.82
CA TYR A 258 -11.39 -8.75 -2.87
C TYR A 258 -9.90 -8.37 -2.97
N LEU A 259 -9.56 -7.08 -2.86
CA LEU A 259 -8.16 -6.63 -2.89
C LEU A 259 -7.37 -7.17 -1.71
N PHE A 260 -7.97 -7.13 -0.51
CA PHE A 260 -7.35 -7.69 0.69
C PHE A 260 -7.16 -9.20 0.56
N GLY A 261 -8.18 -9.92 0.09
CA GLY A 261 -8.10 -11.37 -0.15
C GLY A 261 -7.04 -11.72 -1.19
N LEU A 262 -6.96 -10.96 -2.28
CA LEU A 262 -5.96 -11.15 -3.33
C LEU A 262 -4.55 -10.84 -2.83
N ALA A 263 -4.37 -9.76 -2.07
CA ALA A 263 -3.09 -9.43 -1.43
C ALA A 263 -2.66 -10.50 -0.44
N TYR A 264 -3.58 -10.98 0.40
CA TYR A 264 -3.32 -12.05 1.35
C TYR A 264 -2.90 -13.33 0.64
N ALA A 265 -3.66 -13.78 -0.36
CA ALA A 265 -3.35 -14.99 -1.13
C ALA A 265 -2.00 -14.88 -1.86
N ALA A 266 -1.75 -13.76 -2.56
CA ALA A 266 -0.50 -13.55 -3.29
C ALA A 266 0.71 -13.49 -2.34
N SER A 267 0.58 -12.83 -1.20
CA SER A 267 1.64 -12.74 -0.18
C SER A 267 1.90 -14.09 0.47
N TRP A 268 0.85 -14.88 0.72
CA TRP A 268 0.97 -16.22 1.29
C TRP A 268 1.70 -17.18 0.35
N VAL A 269 1.30 -17.19 -0.92
CA VAL A 269 1.99 -17.97 -1.96
C VAL A 269 3.46 -17.55 -2.06
N THR A 270 3.73 -16.24 -2.08
CA THR A 270 5.09 -15.70 -2.16
C THR A 270 5.93 -16.12 -0.95
N TYR A 271 5.38 -16.02 0.25
CA TYR A 271 6.08 -16.41 1.48
C TYR A 271 6.43 -17.91 1.46
N ARG A 272 5.47 -18.77 1.12
CA ARG A 272 5.71 -20.23 1.03
C ARG A 272 6.73 -20.60 -0.04
N LEU A 273 6.65 -19.98 -1.21
CA LEU A 273 7.64 -20.17 -2.27
C LEU A 273 9.02 -19.72 -1.83
N ALA A 274 9.14 -18.53 -1.23
CA ALA A 274 10.41 -18.00 -0.76
C ALA A 274 11.05 -18.87 0.33
N VAL A 275 10.26 -19.36 1.30
CA VAL A 275 10.75 -20.31 2.32
C VAL A 275 11.20 -21.61 1.66
N SER A 276 10.44 -22.15 0.69
CA SER A 276 10.83 -23.38 0.00
C SER A 276 12.12 -23.24 -0.82
N MET A 277 12.44 -22.02 -1.26
CA MET A 277 13.68 -21.69 -1.97
C MET A 277 14.84 -21.34 -1.02
N GLY A 278 14.67 -21.49 0.29
CA GLY A 278 15.71 -21.21 1.30
C GLY A 278 15.83 -19.75 1.72
N GLY A 279 14.81 -18.92 1.46
CA GLY A 279 14.78 -17.50 1.82
C GLY A 279 14.31 -17.20 3.25
N GLY A 280 14.20 -18.21 4.12
CA GLY A 280 13.69 -18.09 5.48
C GLY A 280 14.40 -19.03 6.44
#